data_AF-A0A9E2IDV6-F1
#
_entry.id   AF-A0A9E2IDV6-F1
#
_cell.length_a   1.000
_cell.length_b   1.000
_cell.length_c   1.000
_cell.angle_alpha   90.00
_cell.angle_beta   90.00
_cell.angle_gamma   90.00
#
_symmetry.space_group_name_H-M   'P 1'
#
loop_
_entity.id
_entity.type
_entity.pdbx_description
1 polymer ?
#
loop_
_entity_poly.entity_id
_entity_poly.type
_entity_poly.pdbx_seq_one_letter_code
_entity_poly.pdbx_strand_id
1 'polypeptide(L)'
;MPEILNEINWLDILFIILLLGMVYKGLRSGVIGQIPSLIGGFVLLYISIEYYSFTSEAIFGFMFQKWTKPASFFIISAGIFVAVKILERVLSVINANEFALIERLGGAVIGGFRACMLFGVLGMIFLLMPIKTMQTSVVDGSKICNTLITMDFKIYVWMSEIIRPSEKNKKDIKTLQKEFRNAEMM
;
A
#
# COMPACT_ATOMS: atom_id res chain seq x y z
N MET A 1 3.81 8.61 -33.16
CA MET A 1 4.35 8.45 -31.78
C MET A 1 4.94 7.06 -31.68
N PRO A 2 6.10 6.85 -31.05
CA PRO A 2 6.70 5.52 -30.99
C PRO A 2 5.76 4.54 -30.28
N GLU A 3 5.53 3.37 -30.88
CA GLU A 3 4.60 2.31 -30.42
C GLU A 3 4.81 1.92 -28.95
N ILE A 4 6.04 2.09 -28.45
CA ILE A 4 6.47 1.85 -27.07
C ILE A 4 5.63 2.64 -26.05
N LEU A 5 5.16 3.84 -26.39
CA LEU A 5 4.35 4.67 -25.49
C LEU A 5 2.89 4.20 -25.38
N ASN A 6 2.38 3.44 -26.34
CA ASN A 6 1.01 2.89 -26.29
C ASN A 6 0.90 1.61 -25.46
N GLU A 7 2.01 0.92 -25.21
CA GLU A 7 2.05 -0.27 -24.37
C GLU A 7 2.31 0.03 -22.88
N ILE A 8 2.80 1.24 -22.56
CA ILE A 8 3.07 1.63 -21.18
C ILE A 8 1.76 1.95 -20.47
N ASN A 9 1.48 1.19 -19.42
CA ASN A 9 0.32 1.43 -18.59
C ASN A 9 0.46 2.73 -17.80
N TRP A 10 -0.64 3.48 -17.67
CA TRP A 10 -0.68 4.69 -16.86
C TRP A 10 -0.34 4.43 -15.38
N LEU A 11 -0.61 3.23 -14.85
CA LEU A 11 -0.21 2.79 -13.52
C LEU A 11 1.31 2.70 -13.37
N ASP A 12 2.02 2.23 -14.40
CA ASP A 12 3.48 2.13 -14.35
C ASP A 12 4.11 3.52 -14.32
N ILE A 13 3.55 4.47 -15.07
CA ILE A 13 3.96 5.88 -15.03
C ILE A 13 3.71 6.47 -13.64
N LEU A 14 2.53 6.21 -13.06
CA LEU A 14 2.20 6.64 -11.71
C LEU A 14 3.18 6.04 -10.68
N PHE A 15 3.53 4.76 -10.82
CA PHE A 15 4.50 4.10 -9.97
C PHE A 15 5.87 4.77 -10.05
N ILE A 16 6.38 5.02 -11.25
CA ILE A 16 7.69 5.66 -11.45
C ILE A 16 7.72 7.05 -10.79
N ILE A 17 6.66 7.85 -10.95
CA ILE A 17 6.55 9.17 -10.32
C ILE A 17 6.59 9.05 -8.79
N LEU A 18 5.79 8.14 -8.22
CA LEU A 18 5.76 7.91 -6.78
C LEU A 18 7.10 7.40 -6.25
N LEU A 19 7.73 6.46 -6.96
CA LEU A 19 9.03 5.90 -6.63
C LEU A 19 10.10 6.99 -6.59
N LEU A 20 10.20 7.80 -7.64
CA LEU A 20 11.16 8.91 -7.70
C LEU A 20 10.93 9.92 -6.57
N GLY A 21 9.67 10.30 -6.32
CA GLY A 21 9.33 11.24 -5.25
C GLY A 21 9.71 10.72 -3.87
N MET A 22 9.49 9.43 -3.61
CA MET A 22 9.77 8.80 -2.32
C MET A 22 11.25 8.51 -2.11
N VAL A 23 11.97 8.10 -3.15
CA VAL A 23 13.43 7.98 -3.15
C VAL A 23 14.07 9.35 -2.88
N TYR A 24 13.60 10.40 -3.57
CA TYR A 24 14.07 11.76 -3.35
C TYR A 24 13.81 12.25 -1.92
N LYS A 25 12.62 11.99 -1.38
CA LYS A 25 12.32 12.29 0.02
C LYS A 25 13.23 11.51 0.96
N GLY A 26 13.47 10.23 0.69
CA GLY A 26 14.38 9.36 1.42
C GLY A 26 15.81 9.89 1.48
N LEU A 27 16.32 10.34 0.33
CA LEU A 27 17.63 10.99 0.22
C LEU A 27 17.72 12.30 1.02
N ARG A 28 16.61 12.99 1.28
CA ARG A 28 16.61 14.23 2.08
C ARG A 28 16.42 13.98 3.57
N SER A 29 15.59 13.02 3.95
CA SER A 29 15.23 12.77 5.35
C SER A 29 16.21 11.85 6.09
N GLY A 30 17.05 11.12 5.34
CA GLY A 30 17.93 10.09 5.91
C GLY A 30 17.17 8.84 6.36
N VAL A 31 17.90 7.84 6.85
CA VAL A 31 17.37 6.60 7.42
C VAL A 31 16.48 6.87 8.63
N ILE A 32 16.97 7.66 9.59
CA ILE A 32 16.30 7.86 10.88
C ILE A 32 14.93 8.52 10.68
N GLY A 33 14.85 9.51 9.78
CA GLY A 33 13.60 10.16 9.43
C GLY A 33 12.58 9.26 8.72
N GLN A 34 12.99 8.12 8.15
CA GLN A 34 12.11 7.21 7.42
C GLN A 34 11.55 6.07 8.27
N ILE A 35 12.28 5.62 9.31
CA ILE A 35 11.89 4.48 10.16
C ILE A 35 10.44 4.57 10.66
N PRO A 36 9.97 5.70 11.25
CA PRO A 36 8.60 5.78 11.78
C PRO A 36 7.55 5.49 10.71
N SER A 37 7.84 5.88 9.48
CA SER A 37 6.91 5.73 8.38
C SER A 37 7.06 4.47 7.55
N LEU A 38 8.19 3.77 7.69
CA LEU A 38 8.28 2.37 7.31
C LEU A 38 7.39 1.52 8.23
N ILE A 39 7.51 1.69 9.55
CA ILE A 39 6.65 1.02 10.54
C ILE A 39 5.18 1.38 10.28
N GLY A 40 4.90 2.67 10.06
CA GLY A 40 3.57 3.13 9.69
C GLY A 40 3.02 2.49 8.42
N GLY A 41 3.87 2.15 7.44
CA GLY A 41 3.48 1.40 6.25
C GLY A 41 2.99 -0.02 6.56
N PHE A 42 3.72 -0.74 7.42
CA PHE A 42 3.28 -2.07 7.89
C PHE A 42 1.96 -2.01 8.67
N VAL A 43 1.83 -1.04 9.57
CA VAL A 43 0.60 -0.84 10.35
C VAL A 43 -0.57 -0.50 9.43
N LEU A 44 -0.36 0.39 8.46
CA LEU A 44 -1.37 0.77 7.46
C LEU A 44 -1.85 -0.46 6.69
N LEU A 45 -0.91 -1.26 6.17
CA LEU A 45 -1.20 -2.44 5.38
C LEU A 45 -1.99 -3.47 6.21
N TYR A 46 -1.53 -3.78 7.42
CA TYR A 46 -2.18 -4.75 8.29
C TYR A 46 -3.60 -4.33 8.67
N ILE A 47 -3.77 -3.11 9.21
CA ILE A 47 -5.08 -2.67 9.70
C ILE A 47 -6.06 -2.48 8.54
N SER A 48 -5.60 -1.97 7.39
CA SER A 48 -6.50 -1.75 6.25
C SER A 48 -7.04 -3.06 5.70
N ILE A 49 -6.21 -4.10 5.57
CA ILE A 49 -6.64 -5.41 5.08
C ILE A 49 -7.48 -6.17 6.12
N GLU A 50 -7.12 -6.09 7.41
CA GLU A 50 -7.87 -6.80 8.46
C GLU A 50 -9.26 -6.19 8.70
N TYR A 51 -9.37 -4.87 8.72
CA TYR A 51 -10.58 -4.19 9.22
C TYR A 51 -11.48 -3.59 8.13
N TYR A 52 -11.12 -3.59 6.85
CA TYR A 52 -11.98 -2.99 5.81
C TYR A 52 -13.35 -3.68 5.72
N SER A 53 -13.40 -5.01 5.84
CA SER A 53 -14.66 -5.75 5.72
C SER A 53 -15.61 -5.42 6.87
N PHE A 54 -15.12 -5.48 8.11
CA PHE A 54 -15.89 -5.11 9.31
C PHE A 54 -16.37 -3.64 9.24
N THR A 55 -15.48 -2.74 8.84
CA THR A 55 -15.80 -1.31 8.71
C THR A 55 -16.84 -1.06 7.63
N SER A 56 -16.80 -1.83 6.53
CA SER A 56 -17.75 -1.70 5.43
C SER A 56 -19.17 -2.09 5.81
N GLU A 57 -19.32 -3.11 6.65
CA GLU A 57 -20.62 -3.53 7.19
C GLU A 57 -21.14 -2.52 8.22
N ALA A 58 -20.27 -2.05 9.12
CA ALA A 58 -20.63 -1.14 10.20
C ALA A 58 -21.02 0.27 9.72
N ILE A 59 -20.27 0.84 8.79
CA ILE A 59 -20.44 2.25 8.37
C ILE A 59 -21.41 2.38 7.19
N PHE A 60 -21.35 1.44 6.24
CA PHE A 60 -22.01 1.61 4.94
C PHE A 60 -23.08 0.56 4.64
N GLY A 61 -23.46 -0.27 5.63
CA GLY A 61 -24.35 -1.43 5.46
C GLY A 61 -25.67 -1.18 4.70
N PHE A 62 -26.11 0.08 4.56
CA PHE A 62 -27.35 0.44 3.87
C PHE A 62 -27.22 1.42 2.69
N MET A 63 -26.12 2.17 2.53
CA MET A 63 -26.09 3.33 1.61
C MET A 63 -25.41 3.07 0.25
N PHE A 64 -24.39 2.21 0.17
CA PHE A 64 -23.59 2.06 -1.06
C PHE A 64 -23.04 0.64 -1.30
N GLN A 65 -23.89 -0.37 -1.51
CA GLN A 65 -23.51 -1.80 -1.55
C GLN A 65 -22.26 -2.13 -2.40
N LYS A 66 -22.03 -1.46 -3.53
CA LYS A 66 -20.87 -1.72 -4.41
C LYS A 66 -19.60 -0.93 -4.05
N TRP A 67 -19.74 0.19 -3.33
CA TRP A 67 -18.63 1.08 -2.97
C TRP A 67 -18.23 0.98 -1.50
N THR A 68 -18.98 0.24 -0.67
CA THR A 68 -18.73 0.08 0.77
C THR A 68 -17.31 -0.41 1.07
N LYS A 69 -16.88 -1.49 0.42
CA LYS A 69 -15.55 -2.11 0.61
C LYS A 69 -14.41 -1.17 0.20
N PRO A 70 -14.33 -0.64 -1.04
CA PRO A 70 -13.25 0.27 -1.42
C PRO A 70 -13.26 1.57 -0.61
N ALA A 71 -14.44 2.12 -0.29
CA ALA A 71 -14.53 3.32 0.54
C ALA A 71 -14.00 3.09 1.96
N SER A 72 -14.35 1.95 2.57
CA SER A 72 -13.87 1.62 3.92
C SER A 72 -12.37 1.40 3.95
N PHE A 73 -11.84 0.65 2.98
CA PHE A 73 -10.40 0.46 2.85
C PHE A 73 -9.67 1.80 2.66
N PHE A 74 -10.20 2.67 1.80
CA PHE A 74 -9.63 4.00 1.57
C PHE A 74 -9.66 4.87 2.81
N ILE A 75 -10.77 4.92 3.55
CA ILE A 75 -10.91 5.72 4.77
C ILE A 75 -9.92 5.25 5.84
N ILE A 76 -9.81 3.94 6.07
CA ILE A 76 -8.86 3.37 7.03
C ILE A 76 -7.42 3.69 6.61
N SER A 77 -7.07 3.39 5.35
CA SER A 77 -5.74 3.66 4.81
C SER A 77 -5.37 5.13 4.92
N ALA A 78 -6.27 6.03 4.53
CA ALA A 78 -6.08 7.48 4.60
C ALA A 78 -5.93 7.96 6.04
N GLY A 79 -6.76 7.46 6.97
CA GLY A 79 -6.69 7.80 8.39
C GLY A 79 -5.34 7.41 9.00
N ILE A 80 -4.88 6.19 8.75
CA ILE A 80 -3.57 5.71 9.25
C ILE A 80 -2.44 6.50 8.58
N PHE A 81 -2.53 6.74 7.27
CA PHE A 81 -1.52 7.52 6.55
C PHE A 81 -1.35 8.92 7.15
N VAL A 82 -2.45 9.61 7.44
CA VAL A 82 -2.43 10.93 8.09
C VAL A 82 -1.82 10.84 9.48
N ALA A 83 -2.21 9.85 10.30
CA ALA A 83 -1.65 9.65 11.63
C ALA A 83 -0.11 9.43 11.58
N VAL A 84 0.36 8.59 10.66
CA VAL A 84 1.79 8.34 10.42
C VAL A 84 2.51 9.62 9.98
N LYS A 85 1.89 10.45 9.13
CA LYS A 85 2.48 11.73 8.69
C LYS A 85 2.64 12.74 9.82
N ILE A 86 1.66 12.78 10.72
CA ILE A 86 1.73 13.63 11.92
C ILE A 86 2.90 13.14 12.79
N LEU A 87 3.01 11.82 13.02
CA LEU A 87 4.10 11.24 13.79
C LEU A 87 5.48 11.49 13.16
N GLU A 88 5.61 11.33 11.84
CA GLU A 88 6.83 11.67 11.08
C GLU A 88 7.26 13.11 11.37
N ARG A 89 6.32 14.06 11.33
CA ARG A 89 6.61 15.49 11.50
C ARG A 89 7.09 15.79 12.92
N VAL A 90 6.45 15.22 13.94
CA VAL A 90 6.86 15.39 15.34
C VAL A 90 8.27 14.85 15.56
N LEU A 91 8.61 13.70 14.98
CA LEU A 91 9.92 13.08 15.14
C LEU A 91 11.03 13.75 14.32
N SER A 92 10.69 14.41 13.21
CA SER A 92 11.67 15.06 12.33
C SER A 92 12.43 16.23 12.96
N VAL A 93 11.96 16.76 14.10
CA VAL A 93 12.58 17.87 14.84
C VAL A 93 13.90 17.45 15.52
N ILE A 94 14.16 16.15 15.67
CA ILE A 94 15.25 15.62 16.50
C ILE A 94 16.54 15.34 15.69
N ASN A 95 16.52 15.47 14.36
CA ASN A 95 17.64 15.01 13.52
C ASN A 95 18.71 16.09 13.31
N ALA A 96 19.79 15.99 14.09
CA ALA A 96 21.09 16.56 13.77
C ALA A 96 22.10 15.41 13.79
N ASN A 97 22.75 15.07 12.66
CA ASN A 97 24.02 14.32 12.67
C ASN A 97 24.78 14.26 11.34
N GLU A 98 26.07 13.96 11.48
CA GLU A 98 27.19 14.31 10.59
C GLU A 98 27.56 13.25 9.52
N PHE A 99 26.93 12.06 9.50
CA PHE A 99 27.19 11.01 8.48
C PHE A 99 26.25 11.11 7.27
N ALA A 100 26.32 12.24 6.57
CA ALA A 100 25.33 12.62 5.57
C ALA A 100 25.20 11.64 4.38
N LEU A 101 26.25 10.94 3.94
CA LEU A 101 26.15 10.14 2.71
C LEU A 101 25.48 8.77 2.93
N ILE A 102 25.92 8.01 3.93
CA ILE A 102 25.36 6.69 4.25
C ILE A 102 23.93 6.82 4.74
N GLU A 103 23.66 7.83 5.59
CA GLU A 103 22.32 8.07 6.10
C GLU A 103 21.33 8.42 4.97
N ARG A 104 21.76 9.21 3.98
CA ARG A 104 20.91 9.57 2.83
C ARG A 104 20.69 8.38 1.90
N LEU A 105 21.73 7.60 1.60
CA LEU A 105 21.59 6.41 0.75
C LEU A 105 20.67 5.36 1.38
N GLY A 106 20.83 5.08 2.67
CA GLY A 106 19.91 4.20 3.39
C GLY A 106 18.48 4.76 3.42
N GLY A 107 18.33 6.07 3.60
CA GLY A 107 17.03 6.74 3.51
C GLY A 107 16.38 6.57 2.14
N ALA A 108 17.16 6.60 1.06
CA ALA A 108 16.70 6.36 -0.31
C ALA A 108 16.16 4.95 -0.50
N VAL A 109 16.89 3.95 -0.01
CA VAL A 109 16.48 2.52 -0.09
C VAL A 109 15.18 2.31 0.68
N ILE A 110 15.08 2.83 1.91
CA ILE A 110 13.87 2.73 2.73
C ILE A 110 12.71 3.48 2.05
N GLY A 111 12.97 4.66 1.51
CA GLY A 111 11.99 5.45 0.76
C GLY A 111 11.46 4.70 -0.46
N GLY A 112 12.33 4.03 -1.21
CA GLY A 112 11.98 3.19 -2.35
C GLY A 112 11.12 1.98 -1.94
N PHE A 113 11.55 1.24 -0.92
CA PHE A 113 10.77 0.12 -0.38
C PHE A 113 9.37 0.56 0.09
N ARG A 114 9.28 1.70 0.77
CA ARG A 114 8.01 2.31 1.17
C ARG A 114 7.14 2.70 -0.03
N ALA A 115 7.74 3.16 -1.13
CA ALA A 115 7.01 3.47 -2.35
C ALA A 115 6.36 2.22 -2.94
N CYS A 116 7.08 1.10 -2.95
CA CYS A 116 6.56 -0.21 -3.37
C CYS A 116 5.32 -0.61 -2.56
N MET A 117 5.39 -0.52 -1.22
CA MET A 117 4.24 -0.82 -0.35
C MET A 117 3.07 0.14 -0.57
N LEU A 118 3.31 1.45 -0.66
CA LEU A 118 2.22 2.40 -0.91
C LEU A 118 1.56 2.15 -2.26
N PHE A 119 2.32 1.76 -3.26
CA PHE A 119 1.78 1.47 -4.57
C PHE A 119 0.98 0.17 -4.61
N GLY A 120 1.41 -0.89 -3.91
CA GLY A 120 0.61 -2.11 -3.78
C GLY A 120 -0.72 -1.85 -3.03
N VAL A 121 -0.70 -1.05 -1.96
CA VAL A 121 -1.92 -0.59 -1.27
C VAL A 121 -2.85 0.20 -2.22
N LEU A 122 -2.30 1.10 -3.05
CA LEU A 122 -3.10 1.80 -4.08
C LEU A 122 -3.68 0.82 -5.11
N GLY A 123 -2.90 -0.17 -5.52
CA GLY A 123 -3.35 -1.25 -6.39
C GLY A 123 -4.51 -2.06 -5.79
N MET A 124 -4.44 -2.38 -4.49
CA MET A 124 -5.55 -3.03 -3.76
C MET A 124 -6.82 -2.17 -3.77
N ILE A 125 -6.69 -0.85 -3.58
CA ILE A 125 -7.83 0.08 -3.69
C ILE A 125 -8.45 -0.02 -5.09
N PHE A 126 -7.65 0.00 -6.15
CA PHE A 126 -8.13 -0.10 -7.52
C PHE A 126 -8.80 -1.45 -7.83
N LEU A 127 -8.28 -2.57 -7.29
CA LEU A 127 -8.95 -3.88 -7.42
C LEU A 127 -10.30 -3.92 -6.71
N LEU A 128 -10.42 -3.27 -5.56
CA LEU A 128 -11.67 -3.21 -4.79
C LEU A 128 -12.71 -2.27 -5.40
N MET A 129 -12.33 -1.36 -6.31
CA MET A 129 -13.28 -0.48 -6.97
C MET A 129 -14.18 -1.25 -7.94
N PRO A 130 -15.49 -0.95 -8.00
CA PRO A 130 -16.42 -1.60 -8.93
C PRO A 130 -16.30 -1.03 -10.37
N ILE A 131 -15.08 -0.75 -10.84
CA ILE A 131 -14.79 -0.18 -12.17
C ILE A 131 -13.88 -1.14 -12.92
N LYS A 132 -14.43 -1.84 -13.92
CA LYS A 132 -13.69 -2.84 -14.71
C LYS A 132 -12.41 -2.30 -15.34
N THR A 133 -12.45 -1.08 -15.90
CA THR A 133 -11.27 -0.46 -16.52
C THR A 133 -10.09 -0.32 -15.55
N MET A 134 -10.36 -0.05 -14.27
CA MET A 134 -9.33 0.05 -13.23
C MET A 134 -8.78 -1.32 -12.87
N GLN A 135 -9.66 -2.33 -12.73
CA GLN A 135 -9.27 -3.71 -12.46
C GLN A 135 -8.40 -4.28 -13.60
N THR A 136 -8.84 -4.16 -14.85
CA THR A 136 -8.06 -4.60 -16.02
C THR A 136 -6.72 -3.86 -16.13
N SER A 137 -6.67 -2.57 -15.78
CA SER A 137 -5.39 -1.83 -15.76
C SER A 137 -4.39 -2.42 -14.75
N VAL A 138 -4.87 -2.91 -13.60
CA VAL A 138 -4.04 -3.53 -12.57
C VAL A 138 -3.64 -4.96 -12.95
N VAL A 139 -4.59 -5.76 -13.42
CA VAL A 139 -4.43 -7.20 -13.65
C VAL A 139 -3.66 -7.49 -14.92
N ASP A 140 -4.17 -7.01 -16.05
CA ASP A 140 -3.63 -7.28 -17.38
C ASP A 140 -2.66 -6.20 -17.81
N GLY A 141 -2.91 -4.99 -17.35
CA GLY A 141 -2.21 -3.81 -17.80
C GLY A 141 -0.86 -3.55 -17.12
N SER A 142 -0.68 -3.89 -15.83
CA SER A 142 0.55 -3.58 -15.09
C SER A 142 1.04 -4.78 -14.27
N LYS A 143 2.07 -5.45 -14.80
CA LYS A 143 2.76 -6.54 -14.09
C LYS A 143 3.39 -6.06 -12.78
N ILE A 144 3.86 -4.81 -12.74
CA ILE A 144 4.47 -4.21 -11.56
C ILE A 144 3.42 -4.06 -10.45
N CYS A 145 2.27 -3.48 -10.77
CA CYS A 145 1.18 -3.29 -9.82
C CYS A 145 0.73 -4.63 -9.22
N ASN A 146 0.46 -5.62 -10.07
CA ASN A 146 0.05 -6.95 -9.62
C ASN A 146 1.12 -7.61 -8.71
N THR A 147 2.40 -7.53 -9.09
CA THR A 147 3.50 -8.05 -8.28
C THR A 147 3.57 -7.38 -6.91
N LEU A 148 3.37 -6.06 -6.86
CA LEU A 148 3.41 -5.29 -5.62
C LEU A 148 2.21 -5.58 -4.71
N ILE A 149 1.01 -5.73 -5.27
CA ILE A 149 -0.17 -6.18 -4.51
C ILE A 149 0.08 -7.56 -3.88
N THR A 150 0.64 -8.49 -4.66
CA THR A 150 0.98 -9.83 -4.16
C THR A 150 2.03 -9.77 -3.06
N MET A 151 3.04 -8.90 -3.19
CA MET A 151 4.06 -8.68 -2.17
C MET A 151 3.45 -8.14 -0.88
N ASP A 152 2.59 -7.14 -0.98
CA ASP A 152 1.88 -6.54 0.14
C ASP A 152 0.98 -7.57 0.84
N PHE A 153 0.26 -8.38 0.07
CA PHE A 153 -0.56 -9.46 0.65
C PHE A 153 0.29 -10.49 1.40
N LYS A 154 1.49 -10.85 0.89
CA LYS A 154 2.42 -11.73 1.61
C LYS A 154 2.92 -11.11 2.91
N ILE A 155 3.21 -9.81 2.89
CA ILE A 155 3.58 -9.06 4.10
C ILE A 155 2.44 -9.12 5.12
N TYR A 156 1.20 -8.90 4.69
CA TYR A 156 0.01 -9.04 5.54
C TYR A 156 -0.09 -10.43 6.17
N VAL A 157 0.02 -11.49 5.37
CA VAL A 157 -0.07 -12.88 5.86
C VAL A 157 1.02 -13.15 6.91
N TRP A 158 2.25 -12.74 6.62
CA TRP A 158 3.35 -12.89 7.58
C TRP A 158 3.07 -12.12 8.88
N MET A 159 2.57 -10.89 8.81
CA MET A 159 2.19 -10.11 10.00
C MET A 159 1.05 -10.75 10.77
N SER A 160 0.01 -11.25 10.09
CA SER A 160 -1.16 -11.83 10.74
C SER A 160 -0.85 -13.17 11.42
N GLU A 161 0.07 -13.97 10.86
CA GLU A 161 0.58 -15.18 11.49
C GLU A 161 1.33 -14.89 12.79
N ILE A 162 2.13 -13.81 12.82
CA ILE A 162 2.85 -13.38 14.01
C ILE A 162 1.89 -12.83 15.07
N ILE A 163 0.96 -11.96 14.67
CA ILE A 163 0.07 -11.25 15.59
C ILE A 163 -1.02 -12.19 16.13
N ARG A 164 -1.56 -13.09 15.30
CA ARG A 164 -2.68 -13.96 15.67
C ARG A 164 -2.58 -15.35 15.03
N PRO A 165 -1.71 -16.25 15.56
CA PRO A 165 -1.61 -17.62 15.09
C PRO A 165 -2.85 -18.42 15.52
N SER A 166 -3.93 -18.38 14.73
CA SER A 166 -5.15 -19.16 14.97
C SER A 166 -5.65 -19.84 13.69
N GLU A 167 -6.27 -21.02 13.83
CA GLU A 167 -6.94 -21.77 12.74
C GLU A 167 -8.00 -20.92 12.01
N LYS A 168 -8.68 -20.02 12.73
CA LYS A 168 -9.68 -19.11 12.14
C LYS A 168 -9.02 -18.10 11.19
N ASN A 169 -7.88 -17.54 11.58
CA ASN A 169 -7.08 -16.63 10.74
C ASN A 169 -6.67 -17.30 9.40
N LYS A 170 -6.29 -18.58 9.41
CA LYS A 170 -5.98 -19.31 8.17
C LYS A 170 -7.15 -19.41 7.19
N LYS A 171 -8.40 -19.47 7.68
CA LYS A 171 -9.60 -19.46 6.82
C LYS A 171 -9.89 -18.06 6.28
N ASP A 172 -9.75 -17.04 7.11
CA ASP A 172 -9.97 -15.64 6.73
C ASP A 172 -8.95 -15.20 5.66
N ILE A 173 -7.67 -15.55 5.83
CA ILE A 173 -6.61 -15.34 4.83
C ILE A 173 -6.93 -16.02 3.50
N LYS A 174 -7.41 -17.28 3.52
CA LYS A 174 -7.79 -17.99 2.28
C LYS A 174 -8.97 -17.34 1.58
N THR A 175 -9.93 -16.81 2.34
CA THR A 175 -11.08 -16.08 1.79
C THR A 175 -10.62 -14.77 1.15
N LEU A 176 -9.79 -13.99 1.83
CA LEU A 176 -9.20 -12.76 1.29
C LEU A 176 -8.37 -13.03 0.04
N GLN A 177 -7.52 -14.06 0.07
CA GLN A 177 -6.72 -14.46 -1.09
C GLN A 177 -7.61 -14.85 -2.27
N LYS A 178 -8.77 -15.47 -2.03
CA LYS A 178 -9.75 -15.78 -3.06
C LYS A 178 -10.48 -14.52 -3.54
N GLU A 179 -10.81 -13.56 -2.67
CA GLU A 179 -11.40 -12.28 -3.09
C GLU A 179 -10.45 -11.50 -4.00
N PHE A 180 -9.17 -11.35 -3.61
CA PHE A 180 -8.17 -10.67 -4.42
C PHE A 180 -7.86 -11.43 -5.71
N ARG A 181 -7.71 -12.77 -5.67
CA ARG A 181 -7.48 -13.58 -6.87
C ARG A 181 -8.70 -13.62 -7.82
N ASN A 182 -9.92 -13.55 -7.28
CA ASN A 182 -11.10 -13.43 -8.14
C ASN A 182 -11.19 -12.04 -8.77
N ALA A 183 -10.74 -10.99 -8.08
CA ALA A 183 -10.58 -9.66 -8.67
C ALA A 183 -9.45 -9.64 -9.73
N GLU A 184 -8.47 -10.54 -9.65
CA GLU A 184 -7.47 -10.80 -10.70
C GLU A 184 -7.98 -11.60 -11.91
N MET A 185 -9.15 -12.25 -11.84
CA MET A 185 -9.67 -13.10 -12.93
C MET A 185 -10.91 -12.52 -13.62
N MET A 186 -11.31 -11.29 -13.28
CA MET A 186 -12.44 -10.55 -13.88
C MET A 186 -11.96 -9.46 -14.83
#